data_AF-A0AAW9HYX0-F1
#
_entry.id   AF-A0AAW9HYX0-F1
#
_cell.length_a   1.000
_cell.length_b   1.000
_cell.length_c   1.000
_cell.angle_alpha   90.00
_cell.angle_beta   90.00
_cell.angle_gamma   90.00
#
_symmetry.space_group_name_H-M   'P 1'
#
loop_
_entity.id
_entity.type
_entity.pdbx_description
1 polymer ?
#
loop_
_entity_poly.entity_id
_entity_poly.type
_entity_poly.pdbx_seq_one_letter_code
_entity_poly.pdbx_strand_id
1 'polypeptide(L)'
;MEKSNKLCRIHGGAYLPENYDKGVPIQLRETFYIEEKEQMAQIALNYIKDNDVIILDSSTTCLKLAEALIASQLNITLITNSLRICNLCESYQSNINLICLGGKFHSSTSSFIGYHTLDNLSVYYADKCFISCPFVDTKYGLSDNN
;
A
#
# COMPACT_ATOMS: atom_id res chain seq x y z
N MET A 1 8.85 -21.21 23.49
CA MET A 1 9.33 -20.21 22.50
C MET A 1 8.56 -20.26 21.18
N GLU A 2 7.73 -21.29 20.90
CA GLU A 2 6.75 -21.29 19.79
C GLU A 2 5.46 -20.49 20.08
N LYS A 3 5.26 -20.06 21.34
CA LYS A 3 4.04 -19.36 21.80
C LYS A 3 4.09 -17.83 21.71
N SER A 4 5.03 -17.26 20.95
CA SER A 4 5.25 -15.80 20.92
C SER A 4 5.16 -15.18 19.54
N ASN A 5 4.48 -15.80 18.56
CA ASN A 5 4.17 -15.25 17.22
C ASN A 5 5.32 -14.55 16.45
N LYS A 6 6.58 -14.71 16.86
CA LYS A 6 7.75 -14.01 16.31
C LYS A 6 8.47 -14.76 15.20
N LEU A 7 7.94 -15.92 14.77
CA LEU A 7 8.51 -16.73 13.70
C LEU A 7 7.40 -17.11 12.72
N CYS A 8 7.34 -16.43 11.57
CA CYS A 8 6.58 -16.92 10.44
C CYS A 8 7.38 -18.05 9.78
N ARG A 9 6.82 -19.27 9.79
CA ARG A 9 7.33 -20.36 8.95
C ARG A 9 7.05 -20.04 7.48
N ILE A 10 8.07 -20.14 6.64
CA ILE A 10 7.91 -20.18 5.18
C ILE A 10 8.53 -21.47 4.65
N HIS A 11 8.09 -21.94 3.47
CA HIS A 11 8.66 -23.11 2.79
C HIS A 11 10.17 -22.90 2.59
N GLY A 12 10.99 -23.50 3.46
CA GLY A 12 12.45 -23.46 3.42
C GLY A 12 13.17 -22.72 4.56
N GLY A 13 12.48 -22.11 5.53
CA GLY A 13 13.17 -21.44 6.65
C GLY A 13 12.28 -20.67 7.65
N ALA A 14 12.92 -19.94 8.55
CA ALA A 14 12.29 -19.05 9.53
C ALA A 14 12.90 -17.64 9.43
N TYR A 15 12.05 -16.61 9.42
CA TYR A 15 12.47 -15.19 9.36
C TYR A 15 12.15 -14.50 10.69
N LEU A 16 13.11 -13.72 11.20
CA LEU A 16 12.94 -12.90 12.39
C LEU A 16 12.52 -11.48 11.95
N PRO A 17 11.31 -11.00 12.29
CA PRO A 17 10.82 -9.68 11.87
C PRO A 17 11.54 -8.47 12.49
N GLU A 18 12.65 -8.68 13.22
CA GLU A 18 13.28 -7.62 14.03
C GLU A 18 13.99 -6.55 13.19
N ASN A 19 14.17 -6.77 11.88
CA ASN A 19 14.72 -5.77 10.98
C ASN A 19 13.63 -5.27 10.01
N TYR A 20 13.31 -3.98 10.10
CA TYR A 20 12.49 -3.19 9.17
C TYR A 20 13.18 -3.05 7.81
N ASP A 21 13.47 -4.17 7.16
CA ASP A 21 14.26 -4.20 5.95
C ASP A 21 13.35 -4.37 4.73
N LYS A 22 13.46 -3.43 3.77
CA LYS A 22 12.86 -3.56 2.44
C LYS A 22 13.47 -4.72 1.64
N GLY A 23 14.56 -5.34 2.12
CA GLY A 23 15.05 -6.63 1.66
C GLY A 23 14.02 -7.76 1.79
N VAL A 24 12.98 -7.58 2.60
CA VAL A 24 11.86 -8.52 2.68
C VAL A 24 10.93 -8.36 1.47
N PRO A 25 10.72 -9.44 0.68
CA PRO A 25 9.79 -9.42 -0.45
C PRO A 25 8.41 -8.89 -0.04
N ILE A 26 7.77 -8.11 -0.91
CA ILE A 26 6.46 -7.51 -0.63
C ILE A 26 5.42 -8.56 -0.20
N GLN A 27 5.47 -9.76 -0.77
CA GLN A 27 4.60 -10.88 -0.43
C GLN A 27 4.70 -11.29 1.04
N LEU A 28 5.89 -11.25 1.62
CA LEU A 28 6.08 -11.56 3.04
C LEU A 28 5.66 -10.38 3.93
N ARG A 29 5.89 -9.13 3.48
CA ARG A 29 5.42 -7.95 4.21
C ARG A 29 3.90 -7.86 4.31
N GLU A 30 3.15 -8.52 3.43
CA GLU A 30 1.69 -8.60 3.52
C GLU A 30 1.22 -9.45 4.68
N THR A 31 1.98 -10.49 5.05
CA THR A 31 1.58 -11.40 6.12
C THR A 31 1.88 -10.85 7.50
N PHE A 32 2.60 -9.72 7.60
CA PHE A 32 2.92 -9.07 8.86
C PHE A 32 1.84 -8.07 9.26
N TYR A 33 1.52 -8.00 10.54
CA TYR A 33 0.64 -6.99 11.13
C TYR A 33 -0.69 -6.83 10.38
N ILE A 34 -1.31 -7.94 9.99
CA ILE A 34 -2.52 -7.94 9.15
C ILE A 34 -3.66 -7.22 9.88
N GLU A 35 -3.91 -7.60 11.14
CA GLU A 35 -4.98 -7.03 11.97
C GLU A 35 -4.81 -5.52 12.15
N GLU A 36 -3.58 -5.07 12.40
CA GLU A 36 -3.27 -3.65 12.56
C GLU A 36 -3.49 -2.87 11.26
N LYS A 37 -3.09 -3.42 10.12
CA LYS A 37 -3.33 -2.78 8.81
C LYS A 37 -4.81 -2.72 8.47
N GLU A 38 -5.59 -3.75 8.82
CA GLU A 38 -7.05 -3.74 8.65
C GLU A 38 -7.69 -2.67 9.53
N GLN A 39 -7.28 -2.54 10.79
CA GLN A 39 -7.75 -1.47 11.67
C GLN A 39 -7.40 -0.08 11.12
N MET A 40 -6.16 0.11 10.66
CA MET A 40 -5.73 1.36 10.01
C MET A 40 -6.57 1.66 8.76
N ALA A 41 -6.86 0.66 7.94
CA ALA A 41 -7.70 0.81 6.74
C ALA A 41 -9.12 1.25 7.09
N GLN A 42 -9.75 0.65 8.10
CA GLN A 42 -11.09 1.05 8.55
C GLN A 42 -11.11 2.48 9.09
N ILE A 43 -10.08 2.88 9.84
CA ILE A 43 -9.96 4.26 10.32
C ILE A 43 -9.80 5.23 9.14
N ALA A 44 -8.92 4.92 8.19
CA ALA A 44 -8.67 5.73 7.00
C ALA A 44 -9.94 5.89 6.14
N LEU A 45 -10.75 4.84 6.02
CA LEU A 45 -11.99 4.84 5.25
C LEU A 45 -12.98 5.91 5.73
N ASN A 46 -13.02 6.20 7.04
CA ASN A 46 -13.91 7.24 7.58
C ASN A 46 -13.58 8.66 7.11
N TYR A 47 -12.38 8.88 6.58
CA TYR A 47 -11.97 10.17 6.02
C TYR A 47 -12.29 10.29 4.54
N ILE A 48 -12.64 9.20 3.87
CA ILE A 48 -12.86 9.15 2.42
C ILE A 48 -14.34 9.40 2.14
N LYS A 49 -14.60 10.22 1.12
CA LYS A 49 -15.94 10.60 0.68
C LYS A 49 -16.18 10.15 -0.75
N ASP A 50 -17.45 10.03 -1.09
CA ASP A 50 -17.88 9.83 -2.46
C ASP A 50 -17.36 10.96 -3.36
N ASN A 51 -16.87 10.60 -4.52
CA ASN A 51 -16.22 11.42 -5.55
C ASN A 51 -14.83 11.97 -5.22
N ASP A 52 -14.20 11.51 -4.13
CA ASP A 52 -12.80 11.86 -3.84
C ASP A 52 -11.85 11.31 -4.93
N VAL A 53 -10.81 12.10 -5.22
CA VAL A 53 -9.59 11.65 -5.89
C VAL A 53 -8.56 11.26 -4.83
N ILE A 54 -8.12 10.01 -4.85
CA ILE A 54 -7.27 9.43 -3.81
C ILE A 54 -5.99 8.90 -4.43
N ILE A 55 -4.84 9.21 -3.82
CA ILE A 55 -3.57 8.56 -4.14
C ILE A 55 -3.23 7.52 -3.08
N LEU A 56 -2.93 6.29 -3.53
CA LEU A 56 -2.37 5.22 -2.70
C LEU A 56 -0.98 4.82 -3.19
N ASP A 57 -0.02 4.78 -2.28
CA ASP A 57 1.31 4.23 -2.57
C ASP A 57 1.28 2.69 -2.76
N SER A 58 2.44 2.11 -3.09
CA SER A 58 2.58 0.67 -3.30
C SER A 58 2.88 -0.14 -2.04
N SER A 59 2.50 0.37 -0.87
CA SER A 59 2.73 -0.32 0.40
C SER A 59 1.68 -1.42 0.66
N THR A 60 2.04 -2.35 1.54
CA THR A 60 1.09 -3.40 1.99
C THR A 60 0.03 -2.86 2.93
N THR A 61 0.27 -1.71 3.57
CA THR A 61 -0.74 -0.97 4.35
C THR A 61 -1.78 -0.36 3.42
N CYS A 62 -1.36 0.32 2.35
CA CYS A 62 -2.28 0.89 1.36
C CYS A 62 -3.03 -0.17 0.56
N LEU A 63 -2.45 -1.36 0.37
CA LEU A 63 -3.19 -2.49 -0.19
C LEU A 63 -4.41 -2.85 0.68
N LYS A 64 -4.26 -2.90 2.02
CA LYS A 64 -5.39 -3.16 2.91
C LYS A 64 -6.45 -2.06 2.85
N LEU A 65 -6.04 -0.81 2.67
CA LEU A 65 -6.99 0.28 2.41
C LEU A 65 -7.71 0.10 1.06
N ALA A 66 -7.01 -0.34 0.01
CA ALA A 66 -7.64 -0.63 -1.28
C ALA A 66 -8.68 -1.76 -1.19
N GLU A 67 -8.41 -2.83 -0.41
CA GLU A 67 -9.40 -3.88 -0.12
C GLU A 67 -10.66 -3.30 0.55
N ALA A 68 -10.48 -2.44 1.56
CA ALA A 68 -11.60 -1.79 2.25
C ALA A 68 -12.38 -0.83 1.32
N LEU A 69 -11.70 -0.10 0.44
CA LEU A 69 -12.34 0.79 -0.54
C LEU A 69 -13.22 0.01 -1.52
N ILE A 70 -12.73 -1.10 -2.05
CA ILE A 70 -13.52 -1.99 -2.91
C ILE A 70 -14.77 -2.50 -2.18
N ALA A 71 -14.63 -2.92 -0.92
CA ALA A 71 -15.75 -3.37 -0.11
C ALA A 71 -16.77 -2.26 0.20
N SER A 72 -16.31 -1.00 0.30
CA SER A 72 -17.16 0.15 0.64
C SER A 72 -18.11 0.60 -0.48
N GLN A 73 -17.80 0.24 -1.74
CA GLN A 73 -18.57 0.63 -2.93
C GLN A 73 -18.71 2.15 -3.14
N LEU A 74 -17.84 2.96 -2.54
CA LEU A 74 -17.73 4.40 -2.82
C LEU A 74 -17.34 4.64 -4.29
N ASN A 75 -17.92 5.69 -4.89
CA ASN A 75 -17.52 6.17 -6.21
C ASN A 75 -16.28 7.05 -6.03
N ILE A 76 -15.09 6.57 -6.39
CA ILE A 76 -13.84 7.33 -6.20
C ILE A 76 -12.96 7.23 -7.42
N THR A 77 -12.06 8.20 -7.60
CA THR A 77 -10.92 8.03 -8.51
C THR A 77 -9.71 7.61 -7.69
N LEU A 78 -9.13 6.45 -8.01
CA LEU A 78 -7.97 5.90 -7.32
C LEU A 78 -6.74 5.98 -8.22
N ILE A 79 -5.74 6.74 -7.79
CA ILE A 79 -4.44 6.86 -8.46
C ILE A 79 -3.41 6.04 -7.68
N THR A 80 -2.68 5.16 -8.35
CA THR A 80 -1.63 4.35 -7.71
C THR A 80 -0.53 3.95 -8.67
N ASN A 81 0.68 3.75 -8.16
CA ASN A 81 1.79 3.12 -8.88
C ASN A 81 1.94 1.62 -8.56
N SER A 82 0.99 1.03 -7.83
CA SER A 82 1.06 -0.35 -7.35
C SER A 82 0.41 -1.32 -8.32
N LEU A 83 1.20 -2.24 -8.88
CA LEU A 83 0.64 -3.32 -9.72
C LEU A 83 -0.34 -4.19 -8.92
N ARG A 84 -0.10 -4.35 -7.61
CA ARG A 84 -0.95 -5.19 -6.74
C ARG A 84 -2.31 -4.57 -6.48
N ILE A 85 -2.35 -3.26 -6.25
CA ILE A 85 -3.64 -2.53 -6.13
C ILE A 85 -4.37 -2.56 -7.48
N CYS A 86 -3.66 -2.40 -8.61
CA CYS A 86 -4.29 -2.52 -9.93
C CYS A 86 -4.93 -3.89 -10.15
N ASN A 87 -4.21 -4.98 -9.85
CA ASN A 87 -4.76 -6.33 -9.97
C ASN A 87 -5.95 -6.54 -9.03
N LEU A 88 -5.90 -6.01 -7.80
CA LEU A 88 -7.01 -6.08 -6.86
C LEU A 88 -8.26 -5.39 -7.43
N CYS A 89 -8.12 -4.16 -7.93
CA CYS A 89 -9.24 -3.44 -8.55
C CYS A 89 -9.78 -4.11 -9.82
N GLU A 90 -8.93 -4.82 -10.58
CA GLU A 90 -9.36 -5.60 -11.75
C GLU A 90 -10.17 -6.84 -11.36
N SER A 91 -9.78 -7.51 -10.27
CA SER A 91 -10.39 -8.77 -9.83
C SER A 91 -11.75 -8.61 -9.16
N TYR A 92 -12.15 -7.40 -8.77
CA TYR A 92 -13.40 -7.13 -8.06
C TYR A 92 -14.19 -5.98 -8.69
N GLN A 93 -15.48 -6.21 -8.94
CA GLN A 93 -16.39 -5.15 -9.37
C GLN A 93 -16.50 -4.08 -8.27
N SER A 94 -16.19 -2.83 -8.62
CA SER A 94 -16.28 -1.68 -7.73
C SER A 94 -16.57 -0.40 -8.51
N ASN A 95 -16.96 0.67 -7.81
CA ASN A 95 -17.18 2.00 -8.38
C ASN A 95 -15.88 2.83 -8.45
N ILE A 96 -14.73 2.16 -8.48
CA ILE A 96 -13.41 2.80 -8.49
C ILE A 96 -13.00 3.08 -9.93
N ASN A 97 -12.84 4.36 -10.26
CA ASN A 97 -12.17 4.81 -11.47
C ASN A 97 -10.65 4.74 -11.25
N LEU A 98 -10.01 3.67 -11.72
CA LEU A 98 -8.60 3.40 -11.48
C LEU A 98 -7.68 4.10 -12.49
N ILE A 99 -6.67 4.81 -11.98
CA ILE A 99 -5.56 5.39 -12.75
C ILE A 99 -4.25 4.73 -12.28
N CYS A 100 -3.65 3.94 -13.17
CA CYS A 100 -2.35 3.32 -12.93
C CYS A 100 -1.21 4.22 -13.43
N LEU A 101 -0.32 4.62 -12.53
CA LEU A 101 0.89 5.34 -12.89
C LEU A 101 1.91 4.35 -13.44
N GLY A 102 2.22 4.45 -14.73
CA GLY A 102 3.24 3.64 -15.40
C GLY A 102 4.67 4.06 -15.06
N GLY A 103 5.65 3.37 -15.63
CA GLY A 103 7.07 3.64 -15.44
C GLY A 103 7.92 2.38 -15.50
N LYS A 104 9.11 2.42 -14.88
CA LYS A 104 9.96 1.23 -14.76
C LYS A 104 9.37 0.34 -13.67
N PHE A 105 9.08 -0.92 -14.00
CA PHE A 105 8.63 -1.88 -13.01
C PHE A 105 9.77 -2.25 -12.03
N HIS A 106 9.45 -2.22 -10.74
CA HIS A 106 10.31 -2.60 -9.64
C HIS A 106 9.74 -3.83 -8.93
N SER A 107 10.36 -4.97 -9.17
CA SER A 107 9.82 -6.28 -8.79
C SER A 107 9.74 -6.50 -7.28
N SER A 108 10.68 -5.96 -6.49
CA SER A 108 10.70 -6.16 -5.03
C SER A 108 9.53 -5.49 -4.31
N THR A 109 9.02 -4.39 -4.86
CA THR A 109 7.84 -3.66 -4.36
C THR A 109 6.61 -3.83 -5.22
N SER A 110 6.70 -4.59 -6.31
CA SER A 110 5.63 -4.77 -7.31
C SER A 110 4.97 -3.44 -7.71
N SER A 111 5.80 -2.46 -8.07
CA SER A 111 5.34 -1.10 -8.36
C SER A 111 6.10 -0.45 -9.51
N PHE A 112 5.55 0.64 -10.04
CA PHE A 112 6.17 1.45 -11.07
C PHE A 112 6.90 2.63 -10.44
N ILE A 113 8.14 2.87 -10.89
CA ILE A 113 9.02 3.91 -10.38
C ILE A 113 9.74 4.65 -11.52
N GLY A 114 10.42 5.74 -11.14
CA GLY A 114 11.30 6.50 -12.01
C GLY A 114 10.63 7.72 -12.63
N TYR A 115 11.36 8.39 -13.52
CA TYR A 115 10.99 9.69 -14.06
C TYR A 115 9.57 9.72 -14.66
N HIS A 116 9.21 8.74 -15.49
CA HIS A 116 7.88 8.68 -16.10
C HIS A 116 6.75 8.56 -15.07
N THR A 117 6.97 7.84 -13.97
CA THR A 117 5.98 7.75 -12.88
C THR A 117 5.80 9.11 -12.20
N LEU A 118 6.90 9.82 -11.95
CA LEU A 118 6.88 11.14 -11.31
C LEU A 118 6.27 12.22 -12.20
N ASP A 119 6.61 12.23 -13.49
CA ASP A 119 6.08 13.16 -14.47
C ASP A 119 4.56 13.00 -14.61
N ASN A 120 4.08 11.76 -14.74
CA ASN A 120 2.65 11.46 -14.72
C ASN A 120 1.99 11.86 -13.40
N LEU A 121 2.63 11.58 -12.26
CA LEU A 121 2.09 11.94 -10.95
C LEU A 121 1.93 13.46 -10.80
N SER A 122 2.84 14.25 -11.39
CA SER A 122 2.93 15.70 -11.19
C SER A 122 1.72 16.50 -11.66
N VAL A 123 0.90 15.93 -12.56
CA VAL A 123 -0.28 16.60 -13.12
C VAL A 123 -1.58 16.23 -12.40
N TYR A 124 -1.53 15.32 -11.42
CA TYR A 124 -2.69 14.93 -10.64
C TYR A 124 -2.81 15.75 -9.36
N TYR A 125 -4.05 16.14 -9.07
CA TYR A 125 -4.44 16.77 -7.80
C TYR A 125 -5.39 15.82 -7.09
N ALA A 126 -5.01 15.37 -5.90
CA ALA A 126 -5.82 14.47 -5.09
C ALA A 126 -6.43 15.22 -3.90
N ASP A 127 -7.66 14.85 -3.54
CA ASP A 127 -8.28 15.29 -2.30
C ASP A 127 -7.56 14.67 -1.10
N LYS A 128 -7.09 13.43 -1.24
CA LYS A 128 -6.44 12.66 -0.17
C LYS A 128 -5.28 11.83 -0.70
N CYS A 129 -4.24 11.71 0.10
CA CYS A 129 -3.11 10.83 -0.18
C CYS A 129 -2.82 9.98 1.05
N PHE A 130 -2.73 8.67 0.87
CA PHE A 130 -2.32 7.74 1.90
C PHE A 130 -0.98 7.12 1.47
N ILE A 131 0.03 7.34 2.32
CA ILE A 131 1.40 6.89 2.11
C ILE A 131 1.83 6.19 3.39
N SER A 132 2.46 5.03 3.24
CA SER A 132 3.03 4.29 4.35
C SER A 132 4.53 4.57 4.45
N CYS A 133 5.03 4.73 5.67
CA CYS A 133 6.45 4.89 5.93
C CYS A 133 6.87 3.91 7.05
N PRO A 134 8.12 3.41 7.01
CA PRO A 134 8.66 2.60 8.10
C PRO A 134 8.92 3.43 9.37
N PHE A 135 9.14 4.74 9.23
CA PHE A 135 9.50 5.60 10.35
C PHE A 135 8.84 6.98 10.24
N VAL A 136 8.28 7.43 11.37
CA VAL A 136 7.77 8.77 11.55
C VAL A 136 8.31 9.34 12.86
N ASP A 137 8.86 10.54 12.79
CA ASP A 137 9.40 11.26 13.94
C ASP A 137 8.88 12.70 13.95
N THR A 138 8.64 13.24 15.15
CA THR A 138 8.08 14.57 15.31
C THR A 138 9.04 15.69 14.91
N LYS A 139 10.35 15.44 14.94
CA LYS A 139 11.40 16.37 14.55
C LYS A 139 11.87 16.13 13.10
N TYR A 140 12.02 14.88 12.69
CA TYR A 140 12.60 14.51 11.39
C TYR A 140 11.56 14.16 10.31
N GLY A 141 10.28 14.09 10.68
CA GLY A 141 9.18 13.83 9.75
C GLY A 141 9.10 12.36 9.34
N LEU A 142 8.57 12.15 8.13
CA LEU A 142 8.44 10.82 7.52
C LEU A 142 9.78 10.45 6.88
N SER A 143 10.28 9.25 7.17
CA SER A 143 11.44 8.69 6.49
C SER A 143 11.08 7.36 5.87
N ASP A 144 11.58 7.16 4.67
CA ASP A 144 11.52 5.89 3.97
C ASP A 144 12.94 5.44 3.66
N ASN A 145 13.17 4.13 3.55
CA ASN A 145 14.51 3.56 3.40
C ASN A 145 15.05 3.70 1.95
N ASN A 146 14.85 4.85 1.30
CA ASN A 146 15.29 5.15 -0.07
C ASN A 146 16.25 6.35 -0.11
#